data_AF-N1R2J3-F1
#
_entry.id   AF-N1R2J3-F1
#
_cell.length_a   1.000
_cell.length_b   1.000
_cell.length_c   1.000
_cell.angle_alpha   90.00
_cell.angle_beta   90.00
_cell.angle_gamma   90.00
#
_symmetry.space_group_name_H-M   'P 1'
#
loop_
_entity.id
_entity.type
_entity.pdbx_description
1 polymer ?
#
loop_
_entity_poly.entity_id
_entity_poly.type
_entity_poly.pdbx_seq_one_letter_code
_entity_poly.pdbx_strand_id
1 'polypeptide(L)'
;MAFCDSRLYLETLSPLGLMMYRVDAGKWEHIPAKFPRSLLDGYLVAGARKRLFLVGRIGLYSTLQSMRIWELDHGRTVWVEISRMPPKYFRALLRLSAERFECFGQDNLICFTSWNQGRGLLYDVDKKAWSWIAGCASQLCNTQFCFYEPRFDTSIY
;
A
#
# COMPACT_ATOMS: atom_id res chain seq x y z
N MET A 1 -8.05 -0.55 0.20
CA MET A 1 -8.73 -1.71 -0.41
C MET A 1 -7.83 -2.23 -1.51
N ALA A 2 -7.70 -3.54 -1.66
CA ALA A 2 -6.89 -4.16 -2.73
C ALA A 2 -7.66 -5.34 -3.33
N PHE A 3 -7.56 -5.54 -4.64
CA PHE A 3 -8.18 -6.67 -5.33
C PHE A 3 -7.10 -7.52 -6.00
N CYS A 4 -7.05 -8.81 -5.68
CA CYS A 4 -6.20 -9.77 -6.38
C CYS A 4 -6.77 -11.19 -6.23
N ASP A 5 -6.53 -12.05 -7.22
CA ASP A 5 -6.93 -13.47 -7.19
C ASP A 5 -8.43 -13.69 -6.86
N SER A 6 -9.32 -12.90 -7.47
CA SER A 6 -10.77 -12.90 -7.22
C SER A 6 -11.19 -12.62 -5.77
N ARG A 7 -10.31 -11.95 -5.01
CA ARG A 7 -10.52 -11.58 -3.61
C ARG A 7 -10.38 -10.08 -3.44
N LEU A 8 -11.37 -9.48 -2.79
CA LEU A 8 -11.35 -8.08 -2.42
C LEU A 8 -10.97 -7.94 -0.94
N TYR A 9 -9.85 -7.31 -0.67
CA TYR A 9 -9.31 -7.09 0.67
C TYR A 9 -9.62 -5.68 1.18
N LEU A 10 -10.12 -5.59 2.41
CA LEU A 10 -10.48 -4.35 3.07
C LEU A 10 -9.92 -4.29 4.48
N GLU A 11 -9.46 -3.11 4.87
CA GLU A 11 -9.14 -2.80 6.27
C GLU A 11 -10.43 -2.46 7.00
N THR A 12 -10.63 -3.00 8.20
CA THR A 12 -11.73 -2.62 9.10
C THR A 12 -11.23 -1.60 10.10
N LEU A 13 -12.08 -0.65 10.49
CA LEU A 13 -11.69 0.43 11.43
C LEU A 13 -12.02 0.09 12.89
N SER A 14 -12.98 -0.80 13.15
CA SER A 14 -13.38 -1.18 14.51
C SER A 14 -14.00 -2.59 14.55
N PRO A 15 -13.28 -3.61 15.04
CA PRO A 15 -11.85 -3.58 15.40
C PRO A 15 -10.96 -3.39 14.16
N LEU A 16 -9.73 -2.89 14.37
CA LEU A 16 -8.72 -2.83 13.32
C LEU A 16 -8.38 -4.26 12.87
N GLY A 17 -8.59 -4.57 11.59
CA GLY A 17 -8.53 -5.93 11.09
C GLY A 17 -8.58 -6.01 9.57
N LEU A 18 -8.41 -7.22 9.05
CA LEU A 18 -8.38 -7.49 7.62
C LEU A 18 -9.58 -8.36 7.25
N MET A 19 -10.46 -7.84 6.41
CA MET A 19 -11.57 -8.57 5.83
C MET A 19 -11.27 -8.89 4.37
N MET A 20 -11.80 -10.02 3.91
CA MET A 20 -11.70 -10.45 2.53
C MET A 20 -13.07 -10.88 2.03
N TYR A 21 -13.45 -10.39 0.86
CA TYR A 21 -14.62 -10.83 0.14
C TYR A 21 -14.19 -11.71 -1.03
N ARG A 22 -14.66 -12.96 -1.01
CA ARG A 22 -14.53 -13.92 -2.10
C ARG A 22 -15.57 -13.62 -3.15
N VAL A 23 -15.15 -13.11 -4.31
CA VAL A 23 -16.07 -12.75 -5.40
C VAL A 23 -16.70 -14.00 -6.00
N ASP A 24 -15.95 -15.11 -6.10
CA ASP A 24 -16.40 -16.40 -6.61
C ASP A 24 -17.49 -17.04 -5.74
N ALA A 25 -17.34 -16.96 -4.42
CA ALA A 25 -18.26 -17.58 -3.46
C ALA A 25 -19.33 -16.63 -2.92
N GLY A 26 -19.23 -15.33 -3.18
CA GLY A 26 -20.11 -14.30 -2.64
C GLY A 26 -20.06 -14.18 -1.11
N LYS A 27 -18.89 -14.41 -0.49
CA LYS A 27 -18.77 -14.54 0.98
C LYS A 27 -17.70 -13.63 1.57
N TRP A 28 -18.00 -13.11 2.75
CA TRP A 28 -17.07 -12.37 3.60
C TRP A 28 -16.34 -13.31 4.56
N GLU A 29 -15.03 -13.14 4.68
CA GLU A 29 -14.16 -13.87 5.58
C GLU A 29 -13.28 -12.89 6.36
N HIS A 30 -13.14 -13.12 7.67
CA HIS A 30 -12.19 -12.40 8.49
C HIS A 30 -10.83 -13.09 8.44
N ILE A 31 -9.78 -12.33 8.13
CA ILE A 31 -8.40 -12.84 8.13
C ILE A 31 -7.77 -12.47 9.47
N PRO A 32 -7.32 -13.45 10.28
CA PRO A 32 -6.76 -13.21 11.62
C PRO A 32 -5.32 -12.62 11.59
N ALA A 33 -4.98 -11.84 10.55
CA ALA A 33 -3.70 -11.16 10.41
C ALA A 33 -3.71 -9.83 11.18
N LYS A 34 -3.10 -9.82 12.36
CA LYS A 34 -3.00 -8.63 13.21
C LYS A 34 -2.13 -7.56 12.54
N PHE A 35 -2.66 -6.35 12.37
CA PHE A 35 -1.91 -5.22 11.84
C PHE A 35 -0.66 -4.90 12.70
N PRO A 36 0.40 -4.37 12.08
CA PRO A 36 1.60 -3.94 12.80
C PRO A 36 1.25 -2.96 13.93
N ARG A 37 1.93 -3.11 15.08
CA ARG A 37 1.76 -2.20 16.22
C ARG A 37 2.19 -0.78 15.85
N SER A 38 1.45 0.21 16.34
CA SER A 38 1.72 1.64 16.11
C SER A 38 1.61 2.07 14.64
N LEU A 39 0.81 1.36 13.85
CA LEU A 39 0.39 1.80 12.53
C LEU A 39 -0.48 3.05 12.66
N LEU A 40 -0.08 4.12 12.00
CA LEU A 40 -0.76 5.41 12.01
C LEU A 40 -1.75 5.51 10.85
N ASP A 41 -1.26 5.25 9.64
CA ASP A 41 -2.03 5.16 8.41
C ASP A 41 -1.41 4.10 7.49
N GLY A 42 -2.26 3.43 6.73
CA GLY A 42 -1.91 2.28 5.92
C GLY A 42 -2.71 2.21 4.63
N TYR A 43 -2.13 1.52 3.65
CA TYR A 43 -2.74 1.20 2.37
C TYR A 43 -2.49 -0.28 2.07
N LEU A 44 -3.56 -1.00 1.76
CA LEU A 44 -3.47 -2.29 1.09
C LEU A 44 -3.14 -2.08 -0.39
N VAL A 45 -2.16 -2.83 -0.88
CA VAL A 45 -1.70 -2.80 -2.27
C VAL A 45 -1.68 -4.23 -2.81
N ALA A 46 -2.35 -4.45 -3.93
CA ALA A 46 -2.31 -5.73 -4.63
C ALA A 46 -0.95 -5.92 -5.29
N GLY A 47 -0.39 -7.11 -5.13
CA GLY A 47 0.83 -7.52 -5.79
C GLY A 47 0.56 -8.39 -7.02
N ALA A 48 1.61 -8.84 -7.70
CA ALA A 48 1.45 -9.85 -8.75
C ALA A 48 0.82 -11.14 -8.18
N ARG A 49 -0.10 -11.76 -8.95
CA ARG A 49 -0.82 -12.98 -8.58
C ARG A 49 -1.68 -12.79 -7.32
N LYS A 50 -1.34 -13.51 -6.24
CA LYS A 50 -2.05 -13.50 -4.94
C LYS A 50 -1.35 -12.67 -3.88
N ARG A 51 -0.29 -11.93 -4.23
CA ARG A 51 0.47 -11.17 -3.26
C ARG A 51 -0.37 -10.01 -2.75
N LEU A 52 -0.29 -9.74 -1.46
CA LEU A 52 -0.96 -8.62 -0.82
C LEU A 52 0.06 -7.92 0.06
N PHE A 53 0.21 -6.63 -0.16
CA PHE A 53 1.08 -5.78 0.62
C PHE A 53 0.26 -4.87 1.52
N LEU A 54 0.79 -4.63 2.71
CA LEU A 54 0.42 -3.51 3.55
C LEU A 54 1.55 -2.51 3.48
N VAL A 55 1.24 -1.27 3.14
CA VAL A 55 2.18 -0.16 3.14
C VAL A 55 1.72 0.82 4.18
N GLY A 56 2.57 1.18 5.13
CA GLY A 56 2.09 1.97 6.25
C GLY A 56 3.14 2.72 7.03
N ARG A 57 2.70 3.84 7.59
CA ARG A 57 3.51 4.65 8.49
C ARG A 57 3.40 4.09 9.90
N ILE A 58 4.56 3.83 10.50
CA ILE A 58 4.67 3.42 11.90
C ILE A 58 5.28 4.57 12.68
N GLY A 59 4.70 4.89 13.83
CA GLY A 59 5.29 5.85 14.75
C GLY A 59 4.63 5.82 16.11
N LEU A 60 5.42 6.06 17.15
CA LEU A 60 4.93 6.31 18.51
C LEU A 60 4.79 7.82 18.78
N TYR A 61 5.68 8.62 18.20
CA TYR A 61 5.74 10.08 18.30
C TYR A 61 6.05 10.68 16.93
N SER A 62 5.80 11.98 16.75
CA SER A 62 6.01 12.71 15.49
C SER A 62 7.46 12.67 14.98
N THR A 63 8.44 12.45 15.84
CA THR A 63 9.89 12.42 15.51
C THR A 63 10.44 11.03 15.20
N LEU A 64 9.69 9.96 15.53
CA LEU A 64 10.11 8.56 15.38
C LEU A 64 9.21 7.82 14.40
N GLN A 65 8.92 8.46 13.26
CA GLN A 65 8.11 7.87 12.21
C GLN A 65 8.97 7.21 11.13
N SER A 66 8.43 6.12 10.55
CA SER A 66 9.03 5.41 9.42
C SER A 66 7.94 4.87 8.51
N MET A 67 8.20 4.80 7.21
CA MET A 67 7.34 4.08 6.27
C MET A 67 7.87 2.66 6.08
N ARG A 68 6.99 1.67 6.16
CA ARG A 68 7.36 0.26 6.01
C ARG A 68 6.38 -0.48 5.11
N ILE A 69 6.86 -1.59 4.57
CA ILE A 69 6.12 -2.46 3.66
C ILE A 69 6.13 -3.87 4.25
N TRP A 70 4.94 -4.45 4.38
CA TRP A 70 4.75 -5.84 4.78
C TRP A 70 4.06 -6.60 3.67
N GLU A 71 4.37 -7.88 3.55
CA GLU A 71 3.67 -8.84 2.70
C GLU A 71 2.86 -9.80 3.58
N LEU A 72 1.63 -10.12 3.16
CA LEU A 72 0.83 -11.12 3.84
C LEU A 72 1.34 -12.53 3.49
N ASP A 73 1.84 -13.24 4.49
CA ASP A 73 2.06 -14.68 4.37
C ASP A 73 0.70 -15.39 4.48
N HIS A 74 0.15 -15.83 3.35
CA HIS A 74 -1.14 -16.53 3.29
C HIS A 74 -1.15 -17.88 4.02
N GLY A 75 0.00 -18.53 4.18
CA GLY A 75 0.10 -19.83 4.86
C GLY A 75 0.06 -19.66 6.38
N ARG A 76 0.71 -18.62 6.89
CA ARG A 76 0.78 -18.31 8.33
C ARG A 76 -0.26 -17.29 8.78
N THR A 77 -0.91 -16.60 7.85
CA THR A 77 -1.83 -15.47 8.08
C THR A 77 -1.19 -14.34 8.92
N VAL A 78 0.06 -14.00 8.62
CA VAL A 78 0.81 -12.94 9.32
C VAL A 78 1.43 -11.94 8.34
N TRP A 79 1.56 -10.69 8.79
CA TRP A 79 2.29 -9.65 8.07
C TRP A 79 3.80 -9.82 8.29
N VAL A 80 4.55 -10.00 7.21
CA VAL A 80 6.00 -10.12 7.21
C VAL A 80 6.59 -8.84 6.65
N GLU A 81 7.42 -8.15 7.43
CA GLU A 81 8.08 -6.92 6.98
C GLU A 81 9.11 -7.26 5.89
N ILE A 82 8.95 -6.67 4.70
CA ILE A 82 9.82 -6.93 3.55
C ILE A 82 10.73 -5.74 3.21
N SER A 83 10.36 -4.52 3.64
CA SER A 83 11.15 -3.31 3.37
C SER A 83 10.85 -2.18 4.33
N ARG A 84 11.86 -1.34 4.57
CA ARG A 84 11.75 -0.06 5.27
C ARG A 84 12.21 1.04 4.35
N MET A 85 11.40 2.09 4.22
CA MET A 85 11.79 3.26 3.43
C MET A 85 13.02 3.92 4.06
N PRO A 86 14.13 4.08 3.33
CA PRO A 86 15.30 4.77 3.85
C PRO A 86 14.97 6.22 4.28
N PRO A 87 15.55 6.74 5.38
CA PRO A 87 15.21 8.07 5.90
C PRO A 87 15.38 9.23 4.90
N LYS A 88 16.31 9.09 3.94
CA LYS A 88 16.52 10.06 2.86
C LYS A 88 15.29 10.21 1.97
N TYR A 89 14.60 9.11 1.67
CA TYR A 89 13.38 9.12 0.87
C TYR A 89 12.20 9.59 1.69
N PHE A 90 12.10 9.14 2.94
CA PHE A 90 11.03 9.58 3.85
C PHE A 90 10.99 11.10 4.01
N ARG A 91 12.12 11.74 4.31
CA ARG A 91 12.22 13.20 4.46
C ARG A 91 12.01 13.98 3.16
N ALA A 92 12.33 13.36 2.02
CA ALA A 92 12.14 13.98 0.71
C ALA A 92 10.70 13.83 0.20
N LEU A 93 10.02 12.73 0.54
CA LEU A 93 8.62 12.48 0.19
C LEU A 93 7.67 13.22 1.13
N LEU A 94 7.94 13.21 2.44
CA LEU A 94 7.10 13.80 3.48
C LEU A 94 7.92 14.86 4.23
N ARG A 95 7.59 16.13 4.01
CA ARG A 95 8.22 17.26 4.70
C ARG A 95 7.82 17.32 6.15
N LEU A 96 6.54 17.06 6.41
CA LEU A 96 5.95 17.05 7.74
C LEU A 96 5.53 15.63 8.10
N SER A 97 5.69 15.25 9.36
CA SER A 97 5.33 13.92 9.87
C SER A 97 3.83 13.60 9.74
N ALA A 98 2.97 14.61 9.77
CA ALA A 98 1.52 14.48 9.60
C ALA A 98 1.06 14.66 8.15
N GLU A 99 1.97 14.83 7.19
CA GLU A 99 1.61 15.01 5.78
C GLU A 99 0.93 13.74 5.23
N ARG A 100 -0.21 13.89 4.55
CA ARG A 100 -0.87 12.75 3.92
C ARG A 100 -0.02 12.23 2.77
N PHE A 101 0.04 10.91 2.65
CA PHE A 101 0.63 10.23 1.51
C PHE A 101 -0.43 9.37 0.84
N GLU A 102 -0.26 9.13 -0.44
CA GLU A 102 -1.02 8.14 -1.20
C GLU A 102 -0.08 7.03 -1.64
N CYS A 103 -0.63 5.83 -1.76
CA CYS A 103 0.12 4.65 -2.14
C CYS A 103 -0.70 3.83 -3.15
N PHE A 104 -0.03 3.44 -4.22
CA PHE A 104 -0.59 2.66 -5.30
C PHE A 104 0.35 1.52 -5.64
N GLY A 105 -0.15 0.46 -6.26
CA GLY A 105 0.73 -0.57 -6.80
C GLY A 105 0.22 -1.09 -8.12
N GLN A 106 1.17 -1.66 -8.85
CA GLN A 106 0.93 -2.36 -10.09
C GLN A 106 1.96 -3.49 -10.16
N ASP A 107 1.50 -4.73 -10.33
CA ASP A 107 2.32 -5.93 -10.19
C ASP A 107 3.12 -5.92 -8.87
N ASN A 108 4.45 -5.95 -8.91
CA ASN A 108 5.31 -5.91 -7.73
C ASN A 108 5.99 -4.53 -7.54
N LEU A 109 5.42 -3.49 -8.13
CA LEU A 109 5.85 -2.11 -7.99
C LEU A 109 4.90 -1.36 -7.06
N ILE A 110 5.46 -0.64 -6.08
CA ILE A 110 4.71 0.15 -5.12
C ILE A 110 5.12 1.62 -5.29
N CYS A 111 4.17 2.46 -5.66
CA CYS A 111 4.35 3.89 -5.87
C CYS A 111 3.83 4.69 -4.67
N PHE A 112 4.60 5.68 -4.25
CA PHE A 112 4.28 6.61 -3.19
C PHE A 112 4.23 8.02 -3.75
N THR A 113 3.18 8.76 -3.42
CA THR A 113 3.05 10.18 -3.75
C THR A 113 2.67 10.98 -2.51
N SER A 114 3.07 12.24 -2.49
CA SER A 114 2.60 13.22 -1.50
C SER A 114 2.09 14.45 -2.23
N TRP A 115 1.04 15.04 -1.66
CA TRP A 115 0.34 16.16 -2.30
C TRP A 115 1.25 17.39 -2.49
N ASN A 116 2.23 17.61 -1.61
CA ASN A 116 3.01 18.86 -1.64
C ASN A 116 4.33 18.76 -2.41
N GLN A 117 4.83 17.56 -2.75
CA GLN A 117 6.16 17.42 -3.38
C GLN A 117 6.09 17.28 -4.90
N GLY A 118 4.97 16.83 -5.46
CA GLY A 118 4.82 16.59 -6.89
C GLY A 118 5.79 15.55 -7.47
N ARG A 119 6.43 14.73 -6.61
CA ARG A 119 7.38 13.66 -6.99
C ARG A 119 6.85 12.31 -6.53
N GLY A 120 6.86 11.34 -7.44
CA GLY A 120 6.55 9.94 -7.13
C GLY A 120 7.82 9.16 -6.75
N LEU A 121 7.74 8.37 -5.68
CA LEU A 121 8.77 7.42 -5.28
C LEU A 121 8.30 6.00 -5.58
N LEU A 122 9.13 5.20 -6.23
CA LEU A 122 8.85 3.82 -6.56
C LEU A 122 9.69 2.87 -5.71
N TYR A 123 9.06 1.81 -5.23
CA TYR A 123 9.72 0.64 -4.68
C TYR A 123 9.46 -0.57 -5.57
N ASP A 124 10.52 -1.15 -6.11
CA ASP A 124 10.49 -2.41 -6.84
C ASP A 124 10.72 -3.54 -5.84
N VAL A 125 9.67 -4.33 -5.56
CA VAL A 125 9.69 -5.39 -4.55
C VAL A 125 10.65 -6.51 -4.95
N ASP A 126 10.73 -6.83 -6.23
CA ASP A 126 11.53 -7.95 -6.72
C ASP A 126 13.02 -7.59 -6.72
N LYS A 127 13.36 -6.35 -7.09
CA LYS A 127 14.74 -5.83 -7.02
C LYS A 127 15.13 -5.30 -5.64
N LYS A 128 14.16 -5.16 -4.73
CA LYS A 128 14.32 -4.51 -3.41
C LYS A 128 14.96 -3.12 -3.51
N ALA A 129 14.56 -2.37 -4.52
CA ALA A 129 15.20 -1.11 -4.89
C ALA A 129 14.21 0.05 -4.81
N TRP A 130 14.72 1.22 -4.39
CA TRP A 130 13.97 2.47 -4.30
C TRP A 130 14.47 3.43 -5.36
N SER A 131 13.57 4.04 -6.12
CA SER A 131 13.91 5.00 -7.17
C SER A 131 12.87 6.10 -7.31
N TRP A 132 13.30 7.33 -7.56
CA TRP A 132 12.38 8.40 -7.93
C TRP A 132 11.89 8.20 -9.36
N ILE A 133 10.60 8.48 -9.60
CA ILE A 133 10.05 8.50 -10.95
C ILE A 133 10.55 9.77 -11.64
N ALA A 134 11.34 9.61 -12.70
CA ALA A 134 11.85 10.72 -13.50
C ALA A 134 10.70 11.36 -14.31
N GLY A 135 10.69 12.69 -14.43
CA GLY A 135 9.74 13.42 -15.28
C GLY A 135 8.40 13.80 -14.64
N CYS A 136 8.10 13.37 -13.42
CA CYS A 136 6.97 13.90 -12.66
C CYS A 136 7.35 15.25 -12.03
N ALA A 137 7.16 16.31 -12.81
CA ALA A 137 7.13 17.68 -12.32
C ALA A 137 5.84 18.35 -12.81
N SER A 138 4.68 17.73 -12.58
CA SER A 138 3.42 18.47 -12.77
C SER A 138 3.16 19.28 -11.50
N GLN A 139 3.70 20.50 -11.46
CA GLN A 139 3.24 21.54 -10.52
C GLN A 139 1.81 22.03 -10.83
N LEU A 140 1.08 21.38 -11.75
CA LEU A 140 -0.08 21.97 -12.42
C LEU A 140 -1.32 21.09 -12.56
N CYS A 141 -1.37 19.86 -12.03
CA CYS A 141 -2.62 19.12 -12.06
C CYS A 141 -3.00 18.56 -10.70
N ASN A 142 -4.16 19.03 -10.25
CA ASN A 142 -5.09 18.41 -9.31
C ASN A 142 -5.57 16.99 -9.76
N THR A 143 -4.83 16.33 -10.65
CA THR A 143 -5.10 14.95 -11.03
C THR A 143 -4.38 14.07 -10.04
N GLN A 144 -5.15 13.39 -9.19
CA GLN A 144 -4.74 12.11 -8.63
C GLN A 144 -3.94 11.36 -9.70
N PHE A 145 -2.75 10.87 -9.36
CA PHE A 145 -2.08 9.87 -10.19
C PHE A 145 -2.99 8.66 -10.21
N CYS A 146 -3.91 8.64 -11.16
CA CYS A 146 -4.74 7.48 -11.43
C CYS A 146 -3.82 6.46 -12.09
N PHE A 147 -3.18 5.62 -11.29
CA PHE A 147 -2.95 4.24 -11.73
C PHE A 147 -4.35 3.65 -11.89
N TYR A 148 -4.94 3.85 -13.07
CA TYR A 148 -6.22 3.30 -13.42
C TYR A 148 -5.99 1.79 -13.53
N GLU A 149 -6.37 1.03 -12.52
CA GLU A 149 -6.45 -0.42 -12.61
C GLU A 149 -7.94 -0.81 -12.70
N PRO A 150 -8.55 -0.73 -13.90
CA PRO A 150 -9.91 -1.20 -14.10
C PRO A 150 -9.83 -2.69 -14.36
N ARG A 151 -10.07 -3.57 -13.38
CA ARG A 151 -10.41 -4.97 -13.72
C ARG A 151 -11.51 -5.52 -12.82
N PHE A 152 -12.72 -5.02 -13.04
CA PHE A 152 -13.91 -5.88 -13.01
C PHE A 152 -14.11 -6.46 -14.40
N ASP A 153 -13.24 -7.39 -14.82
CA ASP A 153 -13.63 -8.34 -15.87
C ASP A 153 -14.35 -9.51 -15.17
N THR A 154 -15.59 -9.26 -14.74
CA THR A 154 -16.53 -10.37 -14.56
C THR A 154 -16.86 -10.88 -15.95
N SER A 155 -16.26 -12.00 -16.36
CA SER A 155 -16.79 -12.78 -17.46
C SER A 155 -18.19 -13.24 -17.05
N ILE A 156 -19.21 -12.57 -17.60
CA ILE A 156 -20.59 -13.03 -17.51
C ILE A 156 -20.66 -14.27 -18.40
N TYR A 157 -20.70 -15.44 -17.79
CA TYR A 157 -21.20 -16.67 -18.40
C TYR A 157 -22.39 -17.16 -17.59
#